data_AF-T0RA55-F1
#
_entry.id   AF-T0RA55-F1
#
_cell.length_a   1.000
_cell.length_b   1.000
_cell.length_c   1.000
_cell.angle_alpha   90.00
_cell.angle_beta   90.00
_cell.angle_gamma   90.00
#
_symmetry.space_group_name_H-M   'P 1'
#
loop_
_entity.id
_entity.type
_entity.pdbx_description
1 polymer ?
#
loop_
_entity_poly.entity_id
_entity_poly.type
_entity_poly.pdbx_seq_one_letter_code
_entity_poly.pdbx_strand_id
1 'polypeptide(L)'
;MLKFISLFLILSLLSCSTNFNSRYIASIDSQSISSVTVVDDFQGEFGGEDNFKQLQNLVDDYNVKYGSGDFNGYNLQHVRVELVDITEKRLISDSQVLAIDAEVDEDSFHRIKIYYDSKVKKNLSNLSLESVQNFLELINNSKEMPNVLSFFEISLNAKLGDLGSKKIIKQLYLDSLSQIAEEIDGEVIQAYISRVEAEIEELTKDIKSEAKSRKTLEAQRKASIAALDKANEDGQLRTLIQKGDRHGAADLIEKYIPREQMTPMENRFWDHLLYKMRNPAPIENRVIMYRGTDGDPLYPAIKAGTALSKEEAIEKSELVAMSTMMTKNQGSWNRRLRSLQAIYGKDFSKNPDGESSKVGGARITTWMKNHSIDPVGSPFLSFTSSFETAHAAGETSMGAFLVDPEVLLFNQMSKFGSEMEYLKTLITFPDEMVAYYDESVHGVMDINSISSMFEEKIKAKLEIQFGENSSNVYDKIVSRSKDFADFYKSNLVPEVSPVVVEYKVKEGFFKRFFRKLLKKPAPVEEVIEGTQEKIDTKNNCLYIIKSFSK
;
A
#
# COMPACT_ATOMS: atom_id res chain seq x y z
N MET A 1 -29.12 43.50 -14.23
CA MET A 1 -29.48 42.19 -14.81
C MET A 1 -28.24 41.42 -15.28
N LEU A 2 -27.34 41.98 -16.11
CA LEU A 2 -26.11 41.29 -16.56
C LEU A 2 -25.18 40.79 -15.44
N LYS A 3 -24.98 41.55 -14.36
CA LYS A 3 -24.14 41.11 -13.22
C LYS A 3 -24.72 39.89 -12.47
N PHE A 4 -26.04 39.75 -12.45
CA PHE A 4 -26.71 38.60 -11.86
C PHE A 4 -26.60 37.36 -12.76
N ILE A 5 -26.66 37.55 -14.08
CA ILE A 5 -26.49 36.47 -15.05
C ILE A 5 -25.04 35.92 -15.02
N SER A 6 -24.03 36.79 -14.94
CA SER A 6 -22.63 36.33 -14.77
C SER A 6 -22.39 35.61 -13.44
N LEU A 7 -22.99 36.07 -12.34
CA LEU A 7 -22.86 35.39 -11.05
C LEU A 7 -23.56 34.02 -11.07
N PHE A 8 -24.72 33.92 -11.71
CA PHE A 8 -25.46 32.67 -11.88
C PHE A 8 -24.73 31.68 -12.79
N LEU A 9 -24.06 32.16 -13.85
CA LEU A 9 -23.22 31.34 -14.73
C LEU A 9 -21.95 30.83 -14.04
N ILE A 10 -21.32 31.66 -13.20
CA ILE A 10 -20.15 31.24 -12.41
C ILE A 10 -20.57 30.22 -11.34
N LEU A 11 -21.72 30.44 -10.68
CA LEU A 11 -22.28 29.50 -9.71
C LEU A 11 -22.73 28.20 -10.35
N SER A 12 -23.33 28.23 -11.55
CA SER A 12 -23.74 27.01 -12.25
C SER A 12 -22.54 26.18 -12.73
N LEU A 13 -21.47 26.83 -13.19
CA LEU A 13 -20.19 26.18 -13.50
C LEU A 13 -19.51 25.57 -12.25
N LEU A 14 -19.64 26.20 -11.08
CA LEU A 14 -19.14 25.67 -9.80
C LEU A 14 -20.02 24.54 -9.21
N SER A 15 -21.34 24.55 -9.47
CA SER A 15 -22.23 23.45 -9.07
C SER A 15 -22.11 22.22 -9.98
N CYS A 16 -21.71 22.39 -11.24
CA CYS A 16 -21.36 21.23 -12.09
C CYS A 16 -20.03 20.57 -11.70
N SER A 17 -19.15 21.25 -10.94
CA SER A 17 -17.87 20.68 -10.48
C SER A 17 -17.93 20.05 -9.07
N THR A 18 -19.10 20.02 -8.43
CA THR A 18 -19.26 19.49 -7.05
C THR A 18 -20.04 18.18 -6.96
N ASN A 19 -20.49 17.63 -8.10
CA ASN A 19 -20.80 16.19 -8.18
C ASN A 19 -19.50 15.38 -8.33
N PHE A 20 -18.63 15.45 -7.32
CA PHE A 20 -17.73 14.33 -7.08
C PHE A 20 -18.63 13.18 -6.65
N ASN A 21 -18.87 12.25 -7.57
CA ASN A 21 -19.58 11.02 -7.31
C ASN A 21 -19.07 10.44 -5.99
N SER A 22 -19.94 10.42 -4.97
CA SER A 22 -19.87 9.42 -3.91
C SER A 22 -20.09 8.08 -4.60
N ARG A 23 -19.03 7.53 -5.20
CA ARG A 23 -19.02 6.14 -5.63
C ARG A 23 -19.04 5.33 -4.34
N TYR A 24 -20.24 5.01 -3.88
CA TYR A 24 -20.45 3.84 -3.05
C TYR A 24 -19.77 2.67 -3.76
N ILE A 25 -19.00 1.92 -2.98
CA ILE A 25 -18.36 0.66 -3.36
C ILE A 25 -19.49 -0.28 -3.77
N ALA A 26 -19.85 -0.25 -5.05
CA ALA A 26 -20.82 -1.16 -5.62
C ALA A 26 -20.09 -2.50 -5.83
N SER A 27 -20.66 -3.53 -5.22
CA SER A 27 -20.31 -4.95 -5.29
C SER A 27 -19.61 -5.36 -6.60
N ILE A 28 -18.41 -5.91 -6.46
CA ILE A 28 -17.52 -6.42 -7.52
C ILE A 28 -17.97 -7.81 -8.05
N ASP A 29 -19.19 -8.26 -7.76
CA ASP A 29 -19.59 -9.66 -7.96
C ASP A 29 -19.96 -10.08 -9.39
N SER A 30 -19.57 -9.34 -10.45
CA SER A 30 -19.88 -9.81 -11.81
C SER A 30 -18.93 -9.36 -12.95
N GLN A 31 -17.69 -8.94 -12.69
CA GLN A 31 -16.78 -8.59 -13.78
C GLN A 31 -16.06 -9.84 -14.34
N SER A 32 -16.10 -9.95 -15.68
CA SER A 32 -15.52 -11.04 -16.48
C SER A 32 -14.03 -11.29 -16.19
N ILE A 33 -13.63 -12.56 -16.32
CA ILE A 33 -12.33 -13.23 -16.08
C ILE A 33 -11.14 -12.65 -16.92
N SER A 34 -11.27 -11.47 -17.50
CA SER A 34 -10.29 -10.81 -18.39
C SER A 34 -8.90 -10.51 -17.77
N SER A 35 -8.64 -10.94 -16.54
CA SER A 35 -7.43 -10.70 -15.75
C SER A 35 -6.62 -11.96 -15.45
N VAL A 36 -7.11 -13.14 -15.82
CA VAL A 36 -6.43 -14.42 -15.59
C VAL A 36 -5.44 -14.67 -16.72
N THR A 37 -4.25 -15.19 -16.39
CA THR A 37 -3.31 -15.67 -17.42
C THR A 37 -3.86 -16.99 -17.94
N VAL A 38 -4.19 -17.03 -19.21
CA VAL A 38 -4.67 -18.25 -19.86
C VAL A 38 -3.49 -18.98 -20.48
N VAL A 39 -3.43 -20.30 -20.31
CA VAL A 39 -2.52 -21.19 -21.03
C VAL A 39 -3.35 -22.07 -21.97
N ASP A 40 -3.14 -21.90 -23.26
CA ASP A 40 -3.90 -22.60 -24.30
C ASP A 40 -3.49 -24.06 -24.49
N ASP A 41 -4.39 -24.83 -25.10
CA ASP A 41 -4.09 -26.20 -25.50
C ASP A 41 -3.18 -26.19 -26.72
N PHE A 42 -1.88 -26.38 -26.52
CA PHE A 42 -0.96 -26.57 -27.62
C PHE A 42 -1.20 -27.97 -28.21
N GLN A 43 -1.79 -28.03 -29.40
CA GLN A 43 -1.90 -29.28 -30.16
C GLN A 43 -0.48 -29.81 -30.43
N GLY A 44 -0.12 -30.93 -29.82
CA GLY A 44 1.24 -31.48 -29.84
C GLY A 44 1.34 -32.89 -29.24
N GLU A 45 2.56 -33.36 -28.94
CA GLU A 45 2.75 -34.64 -28.25
C GLU A 45 2.11 -34.58 -26.85
N PHE A 46 1.10 -35.43 -26.65
CA PHE A 46 0.38 -35.54 -25.39
C PHE A 46 1.13 -36.50 -24.46
N GLY A 47 1.68 -35.99 -23.35
CA GLY A 47 2.18 -36.84 -22.26
C GLY A 47 1.08 -37.31 -21.30
N GLY A 48 -0.13 -36.75 -21.41
CA GLY A 48 -1.31 -37.21 -20.68
C GLY A 48 -1.14 -37.20 -19.15
N GLU A 49 -1.43 -38.33 -18.50
CA GLU A 49 -1.37 -38.45 -17.04
C GLU A 49 0.04 -38.20 -16.47
N ASP A 50 1.09 -38.51 -17.23
CA ASP A 50 2.47 -38.28 -16.80
C ASP A 50 2.78 -36.78 -16.72
N ASN A 51 2.30 -35.99 -17.67
CA ASN A 51 2.46 -34.53 -17.65
C ASN A 51 1.68 -33.89 -16.51
N PHE A 52 0.48 -34.38 -16.24
CA PHE A 52 -0.29 -33.89 -15.08
C PHE A 52 0.42 -34.22 -13.76
N LYS A 53 1.06 -35.39 -13.66
CA LYS A 53 1.90 -35.73 -12.50
C LYS A 53 3.14 -34.84 -12.40
N GLN A 54 3.76 -34.48 -13.52
CA GLN A 54 4.85 -33.50 -13.54
C GLN A 54 4.38 -32.11 -13.08
N LEU A 55 3.19 -31.66 -13.51
CA LEU A 55 2.58 -30.43 -13.02
C LEU A 55 2.35 -30.46 -11.50
N GLN A 56 1.88 -31.59 -10.95
CA GLN A 56 1.77 -31.77 -9.50
C GLN A 56 3.13 -31.65 -8.81
N ASN A 57 4.15 -32.34 -9.32
CA ASN A 57 5.51 -32.28 -8.76
C ASN A 57 6.08 -30.85 -8.82
N LEU A 58 5.81 -30.10 -9.89
CA LEU A 58 6.20 -28.70 -10.03
C LEU A 58 5.55 -27.83 -8.94
N VAL A 59 4.25 -28.01 -8.72
CA VAL A 59 3.51 -27.30 -7.66
C VAL A 59 4.05 -27.64 -6.28
N ASP A 60 4.33 -28.91 -6.01
CA ASP A 60 4.92 -29.37 -4.75
C ASP A 60 6.32 -28.78 -4.54
N ASP A 61 7.17 -28.75 -5.58
CA ASP A 61 8.50 -28.15 -5.52
C ASP A 61 8.46 -26.65 -5.20
N TYR A 62 7.56 -25.89 -5.84
CA TYR A 62 7.36 -24.48 -5.50
C TYR A 62 6.84 -24.29 -4.06
N ASN A 63 5.92 -25.13 -3.60
CA ASN A 63 5.44 -25.07 -2.22
C ASN A 63 6.54 -25.41 -1.21
N VAL A 64 7.44 -26.34 -1.52
CA VAL A 64 8.64 -26.62 -0.70
C VAL A 64 9.58 -25.42 -0.70
N LYS A 65 9.87 -24.82 -1.86
CA LYS A 65 10.70 -23.61 -1.98
C LYS A 65 10.13 -22.46 -1.17
N TYR A 66 8.84 -22.14 -1.31
CA TYR A 66 8.17 -21.09 -0.54
C TYR A 66 8.09 -21.41 0.95
N GLY A 67 7.83 -22.67 1.32
CA GLY A 67 7.74 -23.13 2.70
C GLY A 67 9.08 -23.14 3.46
N SER A 68 10.20 -23.19 2.75
CA SER A 68 11.54 -23.27 3.33
C SER A 68 11.95 -22.05 4.17
N GLY A 69 11.26 -20.92 4.04
CA GLY A 69 11.55 -19.70 4.80
C GLY A 69 12.50 -18.72 4.12
N ASP A 70 13.19 -19.16 3.07
CA ASP A 70 14.12 -18.32 2.30
C ASP A 70 14.19 -18.77 0.84
N PHE A 71 13.35 -18.16 -0.01
CA PHE A 71 13.44 -18.32 -1.45
C PHE A 71 13.94 -17.02 -2.07
N ASN A 72 15.15 -17.06 -2.64
CA ASN A 72 15.86 -15.89 -3.21
C ASN A 72 16.17 -14.76 -2.20
N GLY A 73 16.34 -15.08 -0.91
CA GLY A 73 16.58 -14.11 0.16
C GLY A 73 15.29 -13.54 0.77
N TYR A 74 14.12 -14.09 0.43
CA TYR A 74 12.82 -13.60 0.87
C TYR A 74 12.06 -14.67 1.65
N ASN A 75 11.39 -14.25 2.72
CA ASN A 75 10.47 -15.13 3.41
C ASN A 75 9.10 -15.13 2.70
N LEU A 76 8.84 -16.24 2.02
CA LEU A 76 7.63 -16.47 1.24
C LEU A 76 6.77 -17.60 1.83
N GLN A 77 6.87 -17.87 3.12
CA GLN A 77 6.14 -18.97 3.78
C GLN A 77 4.62 -18.82 3.76
N HIS A 78 4.12 -17.66 3.37
CA HIS A 78 2.70 -17.35 3.21
C HIS A 78 2.26 -17.40 1.73
N VAL A 79 3.14 -17.78 0.80
CA VAL A 79 2.84 -17.99 -0.62
C VAL A 79 2.62 -19.49 -0.89
N ARG A 80 1.58 -19.82 -1.63
CA ARG A 80 1.24 -21.20 -2.03
C ARG A 80 0.90 -21.26 -3.50
N VAL A 81 1.23 -22.38 -4.13
CA VAL A 81 0.74 -22.73 -5.48
C VAL A 81 -0.26 -23.87 -5.32
N GLU A 82 -1.41 -23.75 -5.98
CA GLU A 82 -2.52 -24.70 -5.84
C GLU A 82 -3.06 -25.12 -7.21
N LEU A 83 -3.33 -26.42 -7.36
CA LEU A 83 -4.08 -26.94 -8.50
C LEU A 83 -5.57 -26.94 -8.16
N VAL A 84 -6.38 -26.27 -8.97
CA VAL A 84 -7.82 -26.13 -8.73
C VAL A 84 -8.61 -26.75 -9.88
N ASP A 85 -9.33 -27.83 -9.58
CA ASP A 85 -10.24 -28.45 -10.53
C ASP A 85 -11.49 -27.58 -10.70
N ILE A 86 -11.80 -27.20 -11.94
CA ILE A 86 -12.92 -26.34 -12.27
C ILE A 86 -13.96 -27.02 -13.16
N THR A 87 -14.03 -28.36 -13.15
CA THR A 87 -14.94 -29.14 -14.01
C THR A 87 -16.41 -28.65 -13.96
N GLU A 88 -16.84 -28.00 -12.87
CA GLU A 88 -18.19 -27.44 -12.69
C GLU A 88 -18.30 -25.92 -12.93
N LYS A 89 -17.19 -25.20 -13.08
CA LYS A 89 -17.14 -23.75 -13.29
C LYS A 89 -16.54 -23.47 -14.67
N ARG A 90 -17.33 -22.93 -15.60
CA ARG A 90 -16.84 -22.43 -16.91
C ARG A 90 -15.95 -21.19 -16.72
N LEU A 91 -14.74 -21.39 -16.19
CA LEU A 91 -13.73 -20.35 -16.03
C LEU A 91 -12.78 -20.28 -17.24
N ILE A 92 -12.65 -21.37 -17.99
CA ILE A 92 -11.73 -21.53 -19.12
C ILE A 92 -12.56 -21.82 -20.39
N SER A 93 -12.20 -21.24 -21.53
CA SER A 93 -12.87 -21.55 -22.81
C SER A 93 -12.45 -22.92 -23.33
N ASP A 94 -13.22 -23.49 -24.28
CA ASP A 94 -12.98 -24.83 -24.84
C ASP A 94 -11.58 -25.00 -25.50
N SER A 95 -10.88 -23.89 -25.78
CA SER A 95 -9.54 -23.84 -26.37
C SER A 95 -8.39 -23.74 -25.36
N GLN A 96 -8.67 -23.60 -24.06
CA GLN A 96 -7.67 -23.40 -23.03
C GLN A 96 -7.72 -24.53 -22.01
N VAL A 97 -6.53 -25.00 -21.62
CA VAL A 97 -6.36 -26.20 -20.79
C VAL A 97 -6.03 -25.85 -19.35
N LEU A 98 -5.31 -24.74 -19.16
CA LEU A 98 -4.92 -24.25 -17.86
C LEU A 98 -5.13 -22.73 -17.77
N ALA A 99 -5.30 -22.24 -16.55
CA ALA A 99 -5.39 -20.82 -16.28
C ALA A 99 -4.67 -20.51 -14.96
N ILE A 100 -3.79 -19.53 -14.96
CA ILE A 100 -3.04 -19.08 -13.79
C ILE A 100 -3.64 -17.78 -13.28
N ASP A 101 -3.99 -17.76 -11.99
CA ASP A 101 -4.53 -16.61 -11.30
C ASP A 101 -3.84 -16.42 -9.94
N ALA A 102 -3.95 -15.22 -9.39
CA ALA A 102 -3.44 -14.89 -8.06
C ALA A 102 -4.56 -14.36 -7.16
N GLU A 103 -4.64 -14.86 -5.94
CA GLU A 103 -5.58 -14.39 -4.92
C GLU A 103 -4.94 -14.30 -3.54
N VAL A 104 -5.60 -13.57 -2.64
CA VAL A 104 -5.29 -13.56 -1.21
C VAL A 104 -6.49 -14.10 -0.47
N ASP A 105 -6.29 -15.16 0.31
CA ASP A 105 -7.38 -15.85 1.00
C ASP A 105 -7.80 -15.18 2.32
N GLU A 106 -8.75 -15.81 3.03
CA GLU A 106 -9.26 -15.32 4.31
C GLU A 106 -8.23 -15.33 5.45
N ASP A 107 -7.17 -16.12 5.32
CA ASP A 107 -6.08 -16.26 6.29
C ASP A 107 -4.82 -15.49 5.85
N SER A 108 -4.94 -14.68 4.79
CA SER A 108 -3.88 -13.86 4.25
C SER A 108 -2.73 -14.67 3.61
N PHE A 109 -3.03 -15.87 3.10
CA PHE A 109 -2.11 -16.56 2.20
C PHE A 109 -2.25 -16.03 0.77
N HIS A 110 -1.10 -15.82 0.15
CA HIS A 110 -0.92 -15.49 -1.25
C HIS A 110 -0.99 -16.78 -2.08
N ARG A 111 -2.10 -17.03 -2.77
CA ARG A 111 -2.31 -18.26 -3.55
C ARG A 111 -2.19 -17.99 -5.04
N ILE A 112 -1.26 -18.69 -5.69
CA ILE A 112 -1.19 -18.83 -7.14
C ILE A 112 -2.02 -20.05 -7.51
N LYS A 113 -3.18 -19.83 -8.12
CA LYS A 113 -4.09 -20.90 -8.52
C LYS A 113 -3.86 -21.25 -9.99
N ILE A 114 -3.59 -22.52 -10.23
CA ILE A 114 -3.53 -23.12 -11.55
C ILE A 114 -4.84 -23.90 -11.74
N TYR A 115 -5.80 -23.27 -12.39
CA TYR A 115 -7.07 -23.88 -12.73
C TYR A 115 -6.91 -24.86 -13.88
N TYR A 116 -7.59 -26.00 -13.79
CA TYR A 116 -7.59 -27.03 -14.83
C TYR A 116 -8.97 -27.72 -14.92
N ASP A 117 -9.36 -28.18 -16.11
CA ASP A 117 -10.51 -29.08 -16.28
C ASP A 117 -10.04 -30.53 -16.12
N SER A 118 -10.75 -31.36 -15.34
CA SER A 118 -10.39 -32.77 -15.13
C SER A 118 -10.24 -33.59 -16.42
N LYS A 119 -10.89 -33.18 -17.52
CA LYS A 119 -10.72 -33.77 -18.85
C LYS A 119 -9.32 -33.57 -19.41
N VAL A 120 -8.62 -32.50 -18.99
CA VAL A 120 -7.25 -32.16 -19.40
C VAL A 120 -6.21 -33.10 -18.78
N LYS A 121 -6.51 -33.80 -17.68
CA LYS A 121 -5.57 -34.75 -17.05
C LYS A 121 -5.01 -35.79 -18.04
N LYS A 122 -5.77 -36.12 -19.09
CA LYS A 122 -5.37 -37.08 -20.13
C LYS A 122 -4.77 -36.43 -21.37
N ASN A 123 -4.89 -35.11 -21.51
CA ASN A 123 -4.58 -34.37 -22.73
C ASN A 123 -3.64 -33.17 -22.47
N LEU A 124 -2.98 -33.09 -21.32
CA LEU A 124 -2.03 -32.00 -21.06
C LEU A 124 -0.79 -32.19 -21.95
N SER A 125 -0.54 -31.25 -22.86
CA SER A 125 0.65 -31.28 -23.73
C SER A 125 1.91 -30.82 -23.00
N ASN A 126 3.09 -31.26 -23.48
CA ASN A 126 4.40 -30.86 -22.91
C ASN A 126 4.55 -29.33 -22.94
N LEU A 127 4.18 -28.69 -24.05
CA LEU A 127 4.25 -27.24 -24.23
C LEU A 127 3.39 -26.47 -23.21
N SER A 128 2.22 -27.01 -22.83
CA SER A 128 1.37 -26.40 -21.80
C SER A 128 2.04 -26.46 -20.43
N LEU A 129 2.67 -27.59 -20.10
CA LEU A 129 3.41 -27.77 -18.86
C LEU A 129 4.65 -26.84 -18.80
N GLU A 130 5.43 -26.80 -19.87
CA GLU A 130 6.60 -25.90 -20.00
C GLU A 130 6.19 -24.43 -19.90
N SER A 131 5.06 -24.03 -20.50
CA SER A 131 4.56 -22.66 -20.39
C SER A 131 4.22 -22.28 -18.94
N VAL A 132 3.59 -23.18 -18.18
CA VAL A 132 3.34 -22.96 -16.76
C VAL A 132 4.64 -22.87 -15.98
N GLN A 133 5.59 -23.77 -16.23
CA GLN A 133 6.90 -23.75 -15.58
C GLN A 133 7.63 -22.43 -15.84
N ASN A 134 7.79 -22.03 -17.10
CA ASN A 134 8.46 -20.80 -17.49
C ASN A 134 7.75 -19.57 -16.92
N PHE A 135 6.42 -19.57 -16.88
CA PHE A 135 5.66 -18.48 -16.25
C PHE A 135 5.95 -18.39 -14.74
N LEU A 136 5.95 -19.52 -14.02
CA LEU A 136 6.31 -19.55 -12.60
C LEU A 136 7.77 -19.14 -12.38
N GLU A 137 8.70 -19.51 -13.25
CA GLU A 137 10.09 -19.07 -13.19
C GLU A 137 10.21 -17.55 -13.37
N LEU A 138 9.50 -16.97 -14.35
CA LEU A 138 9.50 -15.53 -14.62
C LEU A 138 8.99 -14.70 -13.43
N ILE A 139 7.86 -15.06 -12.82
CA ILE A 139 7.32 -14.29 -11.68
C ILE A 139 8.17 -14.41 -10.41
N ASN A 140 9.09 -15.38 -10.36
CA ASN A 140 10.06 -15.56 -9.28
C ASN A 140 11.46 -15.04 -9.62
N ASN A 141 11.69 -14.60 -10.85
CA ASN A 141 12.95 -14.03 -11.30
C ASN A 141 13.05 -12.56 -10.86
N SER A 142 14.00 -12.27 -9.97
CA SER A 142 14.21 -10.91 -9.43
C SER A 142 14.51 -9.87 -10.51
N LYS A 143 15.07 -10.29 -11.67
CA LYS A 143 15.33 -9.39 -12.79
C LYS A 143 14.06 -8.95 -13.51
N GLU A 144 13.03 -9.79 -13.53
CA GLU A 144 11.76 -9.45 -14.16
C GLU A 144 10.85 -8.69 -13.19
N MET A 145 10.75 -9.18 -11.95
CA MET A 145 9.91 -8.60 -10.90
C MET A 145 10.67 -8.59 -9.57
N PRO A 146 10.48 -7.60 -8.67
CA PRO A 146 11.19 -7.58 -7.39
C PRO A 146 11.10 -8.90 -6.58
N ASN A 147 9.91 -9.51 -6.57
CA ASN A 147 9.62 -10.89 -6.15
C ASN A 147 8.17 -11.26 -6.52
N VAL A 148 7.76 -12.48 -6.17
CA VAL A 148 6.41 -13.01 -6.44
C VAL A 148 5.27 -12.17 -5.84
N LEU A 149 5.47 -11.42 -4.75
CA LEU A 149 4.43 -10.55 -4.16
C LEU A 149 4.03 -9.43 -5.12
N SER A 150 4.96 -9.01 -6.00
CA SER A 150 4.67 -8.05 -7.06
C SER A 150 3.68 -8.60 -8.10
N PHE A 151 3.68 -9.92 -8.33
CA PHE A 151 2.70 -10.56 -9.21
C PHE A 151 1.29 -10.50 -8.64
N PHE A 152 1.12 -10.59 -7.31
CA PHE A 152 -0.18 -10.43 -6.66
C PHE A 152 -0.74 -9.00 -6.83
N GLU A 153 0.09 -7.97 -6.62
CA GLU A 153 -0.30 -6.57 -6.86
C GLU A 153 -0.73 -6.36 -8.33
N ILE A 154 0.04 -6.88 -9.28
CA ILE A 154 -0.28 -6.75 -10.71
C ILE A 154 -1.58 -7.50 -11.06
N SER A 155 -1.73 -8.74 -10.60
CA SER A 155 -2.91 -9.56 -10.89
C SER A 155 -4.19 -8.94 -10.36
N LEU A 156 -4.17 -8.38 -9.16
CA LEU A 156 -5.34 -7.72 -8.57
C LEU A 156 -5.67 -6.40 -9.27
N ASN A 157 -4.67 -5.61 -9.66
CA ASN A 157 -4.92 -4.42 -10.48
C ASN A 157 -5.51 -4.77 -11.84
N ALA A 158 -5.05 -5.86 -12.48
CA ALA A 158 -5.62 -6.34 -13.73
C ALA A 158 -7.08 -6.79 -13.56
N LYS A 159 -7.41 -7.49 -12.46
CA LYS A 159 -8.79 -7.85 -12.06
C LYS A 159 -9.69 -6.63 -11.93
N LEU A 160 -9.15 -5.54 -11.38
CA LEU A 160 -9.84 -4.26 -11.23
C LEU A 160 -9.85 -3.40 -12.52
N GLY A 161 -9.40 -3.96 -13.65
CA GLY A 161 -9.49 -3.35 -14.96
C GLY A 161 -8.31 -2.47 -15.36
N ASP A 162 -7.20 -2.46 -14.61
CA ASP A 162 -6.02 -1.68 -15.00
C ASP A 162 -5.36 -2.25 -16.27
N LEU A 163 -5.34 -1.44 -17.34
CA LEU A 163 -4.80 -1.85 -18.64
C LEU A 163 -3.29 -2.09 -18.60
N GLY A 164 -2.55 -1.35 -17.78
CA GLY A 164 -1.11 -1.50 -17.62
C GLY A 164 -0.77 -2.86 -17.00
N SER A 165 -1.45 -3.21 -15.92
CA SER A 165 -1.32 -4.52 -15.28
C SER A 165 -1.77 -5.67 -16.19
N LYS A 166 -2.87 -5.52 -16.94
CA LYS A 166 -3.28 -6.52 -17.95
C LYS A 166 -2.21 -6.74 -19.00
N LYS A 167 -1.62 -5.67 -19.51
CA LYS A 167 -0.51 -5.73 -20.48
C LYS A 167 0.69 -6.46 -19.89
N ILE A 168 1.05 -6.18 -18.64
CA ILE A 168 2.17 -6.83 -17.96
C ILE A 168 1.95 -8.35 -17.86
N ILE A 169 0.76 -8.78 -17.46
CA ILE A 169 0.43 -10.22 -17.38
C ILE A 169 0.56 -10.89 -18.75
N LYS A 170 0.08 -10.22 -19.81
CA LYS A 170 0.22 -10.72 -21.18
C LYS A 170 1.67 -10.73 -21.65
N GLN A 171 2.49 -9.76 -21.24
CA GLN A 171 3.92 -9.75 -21.53
C GLN A 171 4.66 -10.91 -20.85
N LEU A 172 4.37 -11.18 -19.57
CA LEU A 172 4.90 -12.34 -18.86
C LEU A 172 4.52 -13.65 -19.57
N TYR A 173 3.28 -13.75 -20.04
CA TYR A 173 2.84 -14.90 -20.82
C TYR A 173 3.58 -15.01 -22.16
N LEU A 174 3.70 -13.92 -22.91
CA LEU A 174 4.48 -13.88 -24.15
C LEU A 174 5.95 -14.30 -23.95
N ASP A 175 6.58 -13.79 -22.89
CA ASP A 175 7.97 -14.11 -22.56
C ASP A 175 8.10 -15.60 -22.19
N SER A 176 7.09 -16.19 -21.50
CA SER A 176 7.06 -17.64 -21.21
C SER A 176 6.99 -18.50 -22.48
N LEU A 177 6.22 -18.06 -23.49
CA LEU A 177 6.10 -18.76 -24.78
C LEU A 177 7.34 -18.59 -25.64
N SER A 178 7.97 -17.42 -25.58
CA SER A 178 9.18 -17.13 -26.35
C SER A 178 10.36 -18.00 -25.90
N GLN A 179 10.48 -18.29 -24.61
CA GLN A 179 11.49 -19.22 -24.09
C GLN A 179 11.32 -20.63 -24.69
N ILE A 180 10.09 -21.12 -24.81
CA ILE A 180 9.81 -22.43 -25.44
C ILE A 180 10.16 -22.38 -26.94
N ALA A 181 9.84 -21.29 -27.63
CA ALA A 181 10.11 -21.14 -29.06
C ALA A 181 11.62 -21.05 -29.39
N GLU A 182 12.48 -20.72 -28.41
CA GLU A 182 13.94 -20.81 -28.56
C GLU A 182 14.43 -22.27 -28.59
N GLU A 183 13.71 -23.18 -27.93
CA GLU A 183 14.06 -24.60 -27.82
C GLU A 183 13.36 -25.47 -28.87
N ILE A 184 12.16 -25.08 -29.29
CA ILE A 184 11.31 -25.85 -30.20
C ILE A 184 10.80 -24.93 -31.33
N ASP A 185 11.26 -25.18 -32.55
CA ASP A 185 10.70 -24.52 -33.74
C ASP A 185 9.38 -25.19 -34.14
N GLY A 186 8.30 -24.42 -34.21
CA GLY A 186 6.97 -24.96 -34.51
C GLY A 186 5.95 -23.89 -34.90
N GLU A 187 5.21 -24.14 -35.99
CA GLU A 187 4.15 -23.23 -36.47
C GLU A 187 3.06 -22.98 -35.40
N VAL A 188 2.78 -23.97 -34.55
CA VAL A 188 1.76 -23.89 -33.49
C VAL A 188 2.13 -22.84 -32.45
N ILE A 189 3.36 -22.86 -31.91
CA ILE A 189 3.76 -21.89 -30.88
C ILE A 189 3.87 -20.47 -31.45
N GLN A 190 4.30 -20.34 -32.70
CA GLN A 190 4.36 -19.05 -33.40
C GLN A 190 2.98 -18.43 -33.59
N ALA A 191 1.95 -19.25 -33.86
CA ALA A 191 0.56 -18.76 -33.93
C ALA A 191 0.07 -18.21 -32.58
N TYR A 192 0.42 -18.88 -31.47
CA TYR A 192 0.08 -18.40 -30.13
C TYR A 192 0.83 -17.11 -29.76
N ILE A 193 2.13 -17.05 -30.02
CA ILE A 193 2.96 -15.84 -29.86
C ILE A 193 2.32 -14.67 -30.61
N SER A 194 2.02 -14.86 -31.91
CA SER A 194 1.41 -13.82 -32.75
C SER A 194 0.07 -13.32 -32.20
N ARG A 195 -0.75 -14.20 -31.64
CA ARG A 195 -2.03 -13.82 -31.03
C ARG A 195 -1.83 -13.01 -29.75
N VAL A 196 -0.92 -13.42 -28.87
CA VAL A 196 -0.61 -12.68 -27.63
C VAL A 196 0.01 -11.31 -27.94
N GLU A 197 0.88 -11.23 -28.96
CA GLU A 197 1.44 -9.96 -29.45
C GLU A 197 0.34 -9.01 -29.93
N ALA A 198 -0.66 -9.52 -30.67
CA ALA A 198 -1.81 -8.72 -31.11
C ALA A 198 -2.64 -8.17 -29.93
N GLU A 199 -2.88 -8.99 -28.89
CA GLU A 199 -3.54 -8.55 -27.65
C GLU A 199 -2.74 -7.48 -26.92
N ILE A 200 -1.41 -7.63 -26.84
CA ILE A 200 -0.51 -6.62 -26.25
C ILE A 200 -0.53 -5.32 -27.06
N GLU A 201 -0.60 -5.40 -28.38
CA GLU A 201 -0.70 -4.23 -29.26
C GLU A 201 -2.03 -3.48 -29.04
N GLU A 202 -3.14 -4.21 -28.92
CA GLU A 202 -4.46 -3.65 -28.60
C GLU A 202 -4.43 -2.94 -27.24
N LEU A 203 -3.96 -3.60 -26.18
CA LEU A 203 -3.78 -2.99 -24.86
C LEU A 203 -2.88 -1.75 -24.92
N THR A 204 -1.82 -1.79 -25.73
CA THR A 204 -0.93 -0.65 -25.93
C THR A 204 -1.63 0.53 -26.61
N LYS A 205 -2.55 0.29 -27.56
CA LYS A 205 -3.38 1.32 -28.18
C LYS A 205 -4.34 1.93 -27.16
N ASP A 206 -4.99 1.10 -26.35
CA ASP A 206 -5.92 1.56 -25.31
C ASP A 206 -5.24 2.39 -24.23
N ILE A 207 -4.07 1.94 -23.73
CA ILE A 207 -3.25 2.71 -22.78
C ILE A 207 -2.88 4.08 -23.37
N LYS A 208 -2.49 4.14 -24.65
CA LYS A 208 -2.17 5.42 -25.32
C LYS A 208 -3.40 6.32 -25.45
N SER A 209 -4.58 5.75 -25.67
CA SER A 209 -5.85 6.48 -25.70
C SER A 209 -6.17 7.06 -24.31
N GLU A 210 -6.10 6.24 -23.27
CA GLU A 210 -6.37 6.64 -21.89
C GLU A 210 -5.39 7.70 -21.37
N ALA A 211 -4.12 7.61 -21.79
CA ALA A 211 -3.09 8.60 -21.45
C ALA A 211 -3.46 10.03 -21.86
N LYS A 212 -4.26 10.22 -22.92
CA LYS A 212 -4.76 11.55 -23.30
C LYS A 212 -5.75 12.10 -22.26
N SER A 213 -6.67 11.26 -21.80
CA SER A 213 -7.62 11.62 -20.74
C SER A 213 -6.91 11.93 -19.42
N ARG A 214 -5.94 11.09 -19.04
CA ARG A 214 -5.12 11.27 -17.83
C ARG A 214 -4.37 12.61 -17.84
N LYS A 215 -3.81 13.02 -18.99
CA LYS A 215 -3.14 14.33 -19.12
C LYS A 215 -4.07 15.52 -18.85
N THR A 216 -5.34 15.43 -19.25
CA THR A 216 -6.31 16.49 -18.97
C THR A 216 -6.62 16.58 -17.47
N LEU A 217 -6.84 15.45 -16.81
CA LEU A 217 -7.06 15.39 -15.35
C LEU A 217 -5.83 15.89 -14.59
N GLU A 218 -4.64 15.48 -15.02
CA GLU A 218 -3.38 15.94 -14.44
C GLU A 218 -3.23 17.46 -14.55
N ALA A 219 -3.53 18.05 -15.71
CA ALA A 219 -3.48 19.50 -15.91
C ALA A 219 -4.46 20.24 -14.99
N GLN A 220 -5.68 19.72 -14.82
CA GLN A 220 -6.68 20.27 -13.90
C GLN A 220 -6.20 20.22 -12.45
N ARG A 221 -5.68 19.07 -12.00
CA ARG A 221 -5.10 18.91 -10.66
C ARG A 221 -3.94 19.88 -10.45
N LYS A 222 -2.99 19.94 -11.39
CA LYS A 222 -1.84 20.86 -11.35
C LYS A 222 -2.24 22.33 -11.26
N ALA A 223 -3.31 22.73 -11.96
CA ALA A 223 -3.84 24.08 -11.86
C ALA A 223 -4.38 24.37 -10.44
N SER A 224 -5.06 23.40 -9.81
CA SER A 224 -5.60 23.56 -8.46
C SER A 224 -4.53 23.68 -7.36
N ILE A 225 -3.41 22.94 -7.47
CA ILE A 225 -2.34 22.96 -6.46
C ILE A 225 -1.42 24.19 -6.57
N ALA A 226 -1.43 24.92 -7.69
CA ALA A 226 -0.57 26.10 -7.87
C ALA A 226 -0.86 27.21 -6.84
N ALA A 227 -2.11 27.32 -6.38
CA ALA A 227 -2.48 28.22 -5.29
C ALA A 227 -1.99 27.71 -3.92
N LEU A 228 -2.05 26.40 -3.69
CA LEU A 228 -1.63 25.75 -2.44
C LEU A 228 -0.11 25.85 -2.20
N ASP A 229 0.69 25.83 -3.27
CA ASP A 229 2.15 26.05 -3.19
C ASP A 229 2.52 27.41 -2.58
N LYS A 230 1.64 28.40 -2.75
CA LYS A 230 1.79 29.79 -2.28
C LYS A 230 1.00 30.07 -0.99
N ALA A 231 0.47 29.03 -0.34
CA ALA A 231 -0.18 29.18 0.95
C ALA A 231 0.77 29.83 1.97
N ASN A 232 0.21 30.63 2.88
CA ASN A 232 0.95 31.14 4.01
C ASN A 232 1.45 30.00 4.92
N GLU A 233 2.33 30.31 5.88
CA GLU A 233 2.95 29.29 6.75
C GLU A 233 1.92 28.40 7.46
N ASP A 234 0.77 28.95 7.87
CA ASP A 234 -0.31 28.19 8.51
C ASP A 234 -0.94 27.12 7.62
N GLY A 235 -0.94 27.34 6.30
CA GLY A 235 -1.44 26.39 5.29
C GLY A 235 -0.35 25.50 4.72
N GLN A 236 0.88 25.55 5.25
CA GLN A 236 1.96 24.64 4.85
C GLN A 236 1.84 23.30 5.57
N LEU A 237 2.13 22.21 4.86
CA LEU A 237 2.03 20.84 5.38
C LEU A 237 2.77 20.68 6.71
N ARG A 238 4.00 21.19 6.82
CA ARG A 238 4.79 21.10 8.06
C ARG A 238 4.03 21.70 9.24
N THR A 239 3.49 22.90 9.08
CA THR A 239 2.77 23.60 10.14
C THR A 239 1.50 22.87 10.55
N LEU A 240 0.75 22.32 9.59
CA LEU A 240 -0.44 21.50 9.86
C LEU A 240 -0.07 20.29 10.73
N ILE A 241 1.02 19.60 10.38
CA ILE A 241 1.50 18.44 11.12
C ILE A 241 2.00 18.84 12.52
N GLN A 242 2.83 19.87 12.63
CA GLN A 242 3.36 20.35 13.91
C GLN A 242 2.25 20.80 14.87
N LYS A 243 1.13 21.31 14.35
CA LYS A 243 -0.07 21.67 15.13
C LYS A 243 -0.95 20.46 15.47
N GLY A 244 -0.67 19.27 14.93
CA GLY A 244 -1.54 18.10 15.05
C GLY A 244 -2.83 18.18 14.25
N ASP A 245 -2.91 19.05 13.22
CA ASP A 245 -4.06 19.17 12.33
C ASP A 245 -4.08 18.03 11.31
N ARG A 246 -4.52 16.86 11.78
CA ARG A 246 -4.67 15.63 10.98
C ARG A 246 -5.56 15.82 9.77
N HIS A 247 -6.69 16.52 9.93
CA HIS A 247 -7.64 16.76 8.84
C HIS A 247 -7.04 17.69 7.79
N GLY A 248 -6.48 18.84 8.21
CA GLY A 248 -5.84 19.77 7.30
C GLY A 248 -4.68 19.12 6.53
N ALA A 249 -3.84 18.34 7.22
CA ALA A 249 -2.74 17.62 6.58
C ALA A 249 -3.23 16.58 5.56
N ALA A 250 -4.23 15.76 5.92
CA ALA A 250 -4.80 14.77 5.01
C ALA A 250 -5.47 15.42 3.78
N ASP A 251 -6.27 16.47 4.00
CA ASP A 251 -6.93 17.20 2.92
C ASP A 251 -5.92 17.84 1.96
N LEU A 252 -4.82 18.36 2.49
CA LEU A 252 -3.73 18.91 1.69
C LEU A 252 -3.04 17.81 0.88
N ILE A 253 -2.63 16.71 1.51
CA ILE A 253 -1.97 15.58 0.82
C ILE A 253 -2.85 15.07 -0.32
N GLU A 254 -4.15 14.89 -0.07
CA GLU A 254 -5.11 14.41 -1.07
C GLU A 254 -5.13 15.25 -2.36
N LYS A 255 -4.92 16.57 -2.27
CA LYS A 255 -4.84 17.45 -3.45
C LYS A 255 -3.59 17.20 -4.30
N TYR A 256 -2.51 16.73 -3.68
CA TYR A 256 -1.25 16.46 -4.37
C TYR A 256 -1.15 15.03 -4.92
N ILE A 257 -1.98 14.11 -4.41
CA ILE A 257 -2.05 12.73 -4.89
C ILE A 257 -2.45 12.68 -6.38
N PRO A 258 -1.61 12.11 -7.26
CA PRO A 258 -1.87 12.01 -8.70
C PRO A 258 -2.76 10.80 -9.04
N ARG A 259 -4.01 10.84 -8.60
CA ARG A 259 -5.02 9.78 -8.81
C ARG A 259 -5.09 9.27 -10.25
N GLU A 260 -4.90 10.17 -11.20
CA GLU A 260 -4.91 9.89 -12.64
C GLU A 260 -3.77 8.99 -13.12
N GLN A 261 -2.70 8.82 -12.34
CA GLN A 261 -1.53 7.99 -12.66
C GLN A 261 -1.51 6.66 -11.87
N MET A 262 -2.35 6.55 -10.85
CA MET A 262 -2.38 5.46 -9.89
C MET A 262 -3.13 4.24 -10.42
N THR A 263 -2.68 3.06 -10.03
CA THR A 263 -3.46 1.82 -10.22
C THR A 263 -4.64 1.78 -9.25
N PRO A 264 -5.64 0.91 -9.46
CA PRO A 264 -6.76 0.74 -8.53
C PRO A 264 -6.33 0.45 -7.09
N MET A 265 -5.37 -0.46 -6.87
CA MET A 265 -4.84 -0.78 -5.55
C MET A 265 -4.17 0.42 -4.90
N GLU A 266 -3.37 1.16 -5.65
CA GLU A 266 -2.70 2.35 -5.15
C GLU A 266 -3.69 3.45 -4.74
N ASN A 267 -4.79 3.61 -5.48
CA ASN A 267 -5.85 4.53 -5.08
C ASN A 267 -6.45 4.16 -3.72
N ARG A 268 -6.78 2.88 -3.54
CA ARG A 268 -7.36 2.39 -2.28
C ARG A 268 -6.37 2.50 -1.11
N PHE A 269 -5.08 2.28 -1.37
CA PHE A 269 -4.02 2.49 -0.39
C PHE A 269 -4.02 3.91 0.16
N TRP A 270 -4.02 4.89 -0.73
CA TRP A 270 -4.06 6.29 -0.34
C TRP A 270 -5.38 6.68 0.33
N ASP A 271 -6.51 6.15 -0.12
CA ASP A 271 -7.82 6.41 0.50
C ASP A 271 -7.86 5.91 1.95
N HIS A 272 -7.40 4.67 2.19
CA HIS A 272 -7.32 4.10 3.54
C HIS A 272 -6.37 4.89 4.43
N LEU A 273 -5.17 5.21 3.94
CA LEU A 273 -4.20 6.00 4.69
C LEU A 273 -4.76 7.37 5.07
N LEU A 274 -5.30 8.12 4.10
CA LEU A 274 -5.87 9.44 4.36
C LEU A 274 -7.07 9.38 5.30
N TYR A 275 -7.88 8.32 5.22
CA TYR A 275 -8.96 8.09 6.17
C TYR A 275 -8.45 7.87 7.60
N LYS A 276 -7.45 7.01 7.78
CA LYS A 276 -6.85 6.72 9.10
C LYS A 276 -6.02 7.87 9.65
N MET A 277 -5.42 8.69 8.77
CA MET A 277 -4.78 9.94 9.19
C MET A 277 -5.80 10.87 9.87
N ARG A 278 -6.99 11.04 9.26
CA ARG A 278 -8.10 11.84 9.80
C ARG A 278 -8.71 11.21 11.06
N ASN A 279 -8.87 9.89 11.04
CA ASN A 279 -9.58 9.12 12.06
C ASN A 279 -8.67 8.00 12.60
N PRO A 280 -7.61 8.33 13.36
CA PRO A 280 -6.72 7.31 13.89
C PRO A 280 -7.43 6.47 14.93
N ALA A 281 -7.00 5.22 15.10
CA ALA A 281 -7.46 4.36 16.18
C ALA A 281 -7.35 5.06 17.55
N PRO A 282 -8.31 4.82 18.47
CA PRO A 282 -8.19 5.21 19.87
C PRO A 282 -6.86 4.74 20.47
N ILE A 283 -6.30 5.48 21.43
CA ILE A 283 -4.96 5.23 21.96
C ILE A 283 -4.82 3.81 22.55
N GLU A 284 -5.85 3.32 23.22
CA GLU A 284 -5.95 1.96 23.75
C GLU A 284 -5.93 0.85 22.68
N ASN A 285 -6.20 1.22 21.43
CA ASN A 285 -6.19 0.35 20.26
C ASN A 285 -4.91 0.47 19.41
N ARG A 286 -3.98 1.35 19.81
CA ARG A 286 -2.69 1.52 19.13
C ARG A 286 -1.67 0.47 19.57
N VAL A 287 -0.54 0.45 18.87
CA VAL A 287 0.63 -0.39 19.17
C VAL A 287 1.87 0.47 19.38
N ILE A 288 2.79 -0.01 20.21
CA ILE A 288 4.08 0.60 20.45
C ILE A 288 5.01 0.20 19.32
N MET A 289 5.56 1.21 18.65
CA MET A 289 6.57 1.05 17.61
C MET A 289 7.76 1.96 17.93
N TYR A 290 8.95 1.48 17.63
CA TYR A 290 10.20 2.20 17.83
C TYR A 290 10.82 2.57 16.48
N ARG A 291 11.59 3.67 16.49
CA ARG A 291 12.37 4.11 15.33
C ARG A 291 13.69 4.72 15.82
N GLY A 292 14.80 4.24 15.29
CA GLY A 292 16.09 4.94 15.35
C GLY A 292 16.04 6.17 14.44
N THR A 293 16.53 7.31 14.92
CA THR A 293 16.37 8.62 14.25
C THR A 293 17.69 9.33 13.99
N ASP A 294 18.81 8.61 14.03
CA ASP A 294 20.13 9.20 13.87
C ASP A 294 20.27 9.88 12.51
N GLY A 295 20.49 11.20 12.54
CA GLY A 295 20.58 12.03 11.34
C GLY A 295 19.24 12.37 10.67
N ASP A 296 18.11 11.88 11.20
CA ASP A 296 16.80 12.26 10.71
C ASP A 296 16.41 13.67 11.19
N PRO A 297 15.91 14.53 10.30
CA PRO A 297 15.37 15.81 10.71
C PRO A 297 14.00 15.62 11.35
N LEU A 298 13.93 15.83 12.67
CA LEU A 298 12.70 15.92 13.43
C LEU A 298 12.29 17.38 13.67
N TYR A 299 10.99 17.63 13.72
CA TYR A 299 10.46 18.98 13.83
C TYR A 299 9.65 19.16 15.13
N PRO A 300 9.95 20.19 15.95
CA PRO A 300 9.17 20.49 17.16
C PRO A 300 7.69 20.75 16.87
N ALA A 301 6.81 20.30 17.76
CA ALA A 301 5.39 20.64 17.68
C ALA A 301 5.15 22.15 17.87
N ILE A 302 3.99 22.62 17.42
CA ILE A 302 3.51 23.98 17.65
C ILE A 302 2.40 23.92 18.68
N LYS A 303 2.59 24.60 19.81
CA LYS A 303 1.62 24.72 20.90
C LYS A 303 1.29 26.19 21.13
N ALA A 304 0.01 26.49 21.33
CA ALA A 304 -0.48 27.86 21.52
C ALA A 304 0.02 28.88 20.46
N GLY A 305 0.29 28.42 19.23
CA GLY A 305 0.75 29.26 18.11
C GLY A 305 2.26 29.41 17.97
N THR A 306 3.07 28.84 18.87
CA THR A 306 4.54 28.93 18.85
C THR A 306 5.16 27.53 18.77
N ALA A 307 6.23 27.38 17.98
CA ALA A 307 7.00 26.14 17.97
C ALA A 307 7.77 26.01 19.29
N LEU A 308 7.77 24.81 19.88
CA LEU A 308 8.59 24.50 21.05
C LEU A 308 10.08 24.65 20.70
N SER A 309 10.92 24.92 21.70
CA SER A 309 12.37 24.77 21.50
C SER A 309 12.71 23.30 21.22
N LYS A 310 13.88 23.04 20.64
CA LYS A 310 14.29 21.66 20.34
C LYS A 310 14.38 20.85 21.64
N GLU A 311 14.99 21.42 22.67
CA GLU A 311 15.18 20.80 23.99
C GLU A 311 13.81 20.53 24.65
N GLU A 312 12.90 21.50 24.64
CA GLU A 312 11.56 21.35 25.20
C GLU A 312 10.75 20.28 24.44
N ALA A 313 10.85 20.25 23.11
CA ALA A 313 10.19 19.23 22.29
C ALA A 313 10.74 17.82 22.54
N ILE A 314 12.05 17.70 22.79
CA ILE A 314 12.70 16.44 23.15
C ILE A 314 12.21 15.96 24.52
N GLU A 315 12.28 16.83 25.53
CA GLU A 315 11.84 16.51 26.90
C GLU A 315 10.37 16.09 26.93
N LYS A 316 9.50 16.81 26.21
CA LYS A 316 8.06 16.52 26.12
C LYS A 316 7.72 15.45 25.09
N SER A 317 8.69 14.99 24.30
CA SER A 317 8.49 14.03 23.21
C SER A 317 7.41 14.48 22.21
N GLU A 318 7.39 15.78 21.90
CA GLU A 318 6.48 16.43 20.97
C GLU A 318 7.20 16.80 19.66
N LEU A 319 7.77 15.79 19.01
CA LEU A 319 8.44 15.91 17.72
C LEU A 319 7.64 15.18 16.63
N VAL A 320 7.79 15.65 15.39
CA VAL A 320 7.21 15.01 14.22
C VAL A 320 8.30 14.60 13.24
N ALA A 321 8.16 13.40 12.69
CA ALA A 321 9.02 12.85 11.65
C ALA A 321 8.33 12.96 10.30
N MET A 322 9.14 13.12 9.25
CA MET A 322 8.67 13.09 7.86
C MET A 322 9.63 12.24 7.03
N SER A 323 9.11 11.55 6.03
CA SER A 323 9.90 10.68 5.17
C SER A 323 10.96 11.47 4.42
N THR A 324 12.00 10.78 3.96
CA THR A 324 13.12 11.40 3.24
C THR A 324 12.65 12.10 1.94
N MET A 325 11.57 11.62 1.33
CA MET A 325 10.88 12.29 0.22
C MET A 325 10.47 13.72 0.59
N MET A 326 10.05 13.96 1.82
CA MET A 326 9.58 15.27 2.28
C MET A 326 10.70 16.15 2.81
N THR A 327 11.79 15.57 3.32
CA THR A 327 12.81 16.34 4.03
C THR A 327 13.97 16.79 3.14
N LYS A 328 14.36 15.98 2.14
CA LYS A 328 15.51 16.28 1.26
C LYS A 328 15.23 17.27 0.13
N ASN A 329 13.97 17.41 -0.30
CA ASN A 329 13.61 18.28 -1.41
C ASN A 329 13.61 19.77 -1.03
N GLN A 330 14.01 20.65 -1.95
CA GLN A 330 14.01 22.10 -1.73
C GLN A 330 12.65 22.75 -2.04
N GLY A 331 12.36 23.88 -1.40
CA GLY A 331 11.12 24.65 -1.59
C GLY A 331 10.12 24.55 -0.43
N SER A 332 8.94 25.16 -0.61
CA SER A 332 7.85 25.14 0.37
C SER A 332 7.36 23.72 0.64
N TRP A 333 6.89 23.45 1.85
CA TRP A 333 6.46 22.11 2.27
C TRP A 333 5.34 21.55 1.38
N ASN A 334 4.45 22.40 0.90
CA ASN A 334 3.41 22.00 -0.05
C ASN A 334 4.00 21.63 -1.40
N ARG A 335 4.98 22.39 -1.91
CA ARG A 335 5.64 22.07 -3.18
C ARG A 335 6.36 20.71 -3.12
N ARG A 336 6.90 20.32 -1.96
CA ARG A 336 7.56 19.02 -1.77
C ARG A 336 6.59 17.83 -1.94
N LEU A 337 5.29 18.01 -1.68
CA LEU A 337 4.28 16.98 -1.97
C LEU A 337 4.16 16.63 -3.45
N ARG A 338 4.65 17.48 -4.37
CA ARG A 338 4.74 17.13 -5.81
C ARG A 338 5.66 15.93 -6.05
N SER A 339 6.52 15.58 -5.09
CA SER A 339 7.34 14.36 -5.16
C SER A 339 6.50 13.08 -5.19
N LEU A 340 5.27 13.11 -4.65
CA LEU A 340 4.29 12.02 -4.80
C LEU A 340 3.92 11.75 -6.26
N GLN A 341 4.01 12.77 -7.13
CA GLN A 341 3.88 12.59 -8.57
C GLN A 341 5.21 12.32 -9.24
N ALA A 342 6.28 12.99 -8.83
CA ALA A 342 7.57 12.81 -9.47
C ALA A 342 8.13 11.38 -9.30
N ILE A 343 7.72 10.65 -8.23
CA ILE A 343 8.19 9.30 -7.94
C ILE A 343 7.96 8.31 -9.09
N TYR A 344 6.85 8.41 -9.86
CA TYR A 344 6.57 7.48 -10.96
C TYR A 344 7.55 7.59 -12.13
N GLY A 345 8.28 8.70 -12.25
CA GLY A 345 9.30 8.92 -13.28
C GLY A 345 10.74 8.70 -12.79
N LYS A 346 10.92 8.26 -11.55
CA LYS A 346 12.24 8.06 -10.91
C LYS A 346 12.59 6.58 -10.82
N ASP A 347 13.88 6.31 -10.62
CA ASP A 347 14.41 4.95 -10.44
C ASP A 347 13.81 4.23 -9.22
N PHE A 348 13.36 4.99 -8.21
CA PHE A 348 12.64 4.45 -7.06
C PHE A 348 11.33 3.69 -7.42
N SER A 349 10.76 3.93 -8.60
CA SER A 349 9.60 3.19 -9.11
C SER A 349 9.96 2.09 -10.13
N LYS A 350 11.25 1.83 -10.35
CA LYS A 350 11.74 0.76 -11.22
C LYS A 350 12.18 -0.44 -10.38
N ASN A 351 12.16 -1.63 -10.98
CA ASN A 351 12.68 -2.83 -10.34
C ASN A 351 14.20 -2.66 -10.11
N PRO A 352 14.68 -2.63 -8.86
CA PRO A 352 16.11 -2.43 -8.58
C PRO A 352 16.99 -3.57 -9.08
N ASP A 353 16.43 -4.77 -9.18
CA ASP A 353 17.17 -5.98 -9.59
C ASP A 353 17.13 -6.18 -11.12
N GLY A 354 16.43 -5.31 -11.86
CA GLY A 354 16.29 -5.39 -13.32
C GLY A 354 15.74 -4.13 -13.96
N GLU A 355 16.60 -3.12 -14.15
CA GLU A 355 16.22 -1.84 -14.76
C GLU A 355 15.67 -1.96 -16.19
N SER A 356 16.06 -3.02 -16.91
CA SER A 356 15.62 -3.33 -18.27
C SER A 356 14.36 -4.18 -18.34
N SER A 357 13.76 -4.55 -17.20
CA SER A 357 12.54 -5.36 -17.15
C SER A 357 11.43 -4.73 -18.00
N LYS A 358 10.84 -5.53 -18.90
CA LYS A 358 9.69 -5.12 -19.72
C LYS A 358 8.40 -5.02 -18.91
N VAL A 359 8.37 -5.68 -17.75
CA VAL A 359 7.25 -5.75 -16.82
C VAL A 359 7.12 -4.46 -16.01
N GLY A 360 8.19 -3.66 -15.89
CA GLY A 360 8.20 -2.46 -15.07
C GLY A 360 8.05 -2.76 -13.56
N GLY A 361 8.04 -1.73 -12.72
CA GLY A 361 7.83 -1.90 -11.27
C GLY A 361 6.36 -2.04 -10.90
N ALA A 362 6.02 -3.06 -10.10
CA ALA A 362 4.76 -3.10 -9.34
C ALA A 362 4.76 -1.96 -8.32
N ARG A 363 3.78 -1.06 -8.32
CA ARG A 363 3.89 0.27 -7.69
C ARG A 363 4.32 0.19 -6.23
N ILE A 364 3.47 -0.35 -5.36
CA ILE A 364 3.70 -0.29 -3.90
C ILE A 364 4.81 -1.26 -3.52
N THR A 365 4.79 -2.50 -3.99
CA THR A 365 5.82 -3.48 -3.64
C THR A 365 7.22 -3.06 -4.13
N THR A 366 7.34 -2.38 -5.27
CA THR A 366 8.62 -1.84 -5.75
C THR A 366 9.10 -0.70 -4.85
N TRP A 367 8.21 0.17 -4.37
CA TRP A 367 8.59 1.21 -3.42
C TRP A 367 9.04 0.64 -2.07
N MET A 368 8.39 -0.41 -1.60
CA MET A 368 8.78 -1.13 -0.38
C MET A 368 10.16 -1.80 -0.55
N LYS A 369 10.38 -2.44 -1.72
CA LYS A 369 11.67 -3.02 -2.06
C LYS A 369 12.76 -1.96 -2.12
N ASN A 370 12.56 -0.89 -2.88
CA ASN A 370 13.54 0.19 -2.98
C ASN A 370 13.81 0.87 -1.64
N HIS A 371 12.80 1.02 -0.78
CA HIS A 371 13.00 1.53 0.59
C HIS A 371 13.97 0.66 1.40
N SER A 372 13.85 -0.67 1.30
CA SER A 372 14.76 -1.60 1.99
C SER A 372 16.21 -1.56 1.49
N ILE A 373 16.44 -1.07 0.27
CA ILE A 373 17.79 -0.92 -0.31
C ILE A 373 18.34 0.46 0.04
N ASP A 374 17.58 1.51 -0.26
CA ASP A 374 17.92 2.89 -0.01
C ASP A 374 16.65 3.68 0.37
N PRO A 375 16.48 4.08 1.63
CA PRO A 375 15.30 4.83 2.05
C PRO A 375 15.27 6.25 1.47
N VAL A 376 16.30 6.72 0.76
CA VAL A 376 16.38 8.07 0.21
C VAL A 376 15.38 8.29 -0.92
N GLY A 377 14.51 9.28 -0.72
CA GLY A 377 13.42 9.59 -1.66
C GLY A 377 12.19 8.71 -1.49
N SER A 378 12.22 7.78 -0.52
CA SER A 378 11.09 6.92 -0.19
C SER A 378 9.92 7.71 0.42
N PRO A 379 8.67 7.34 0.09
CA PRO A 379 7.49 7.87 0.77
C PRO A 379 7.30 7.28 2.17
N PHE A 380 8.16 6.36 2.64
CA PHE A 380 7.98 5.65 3.90
C PHE A 380 8.93 6.10 5.02
N LEU A 381 8.49 5.85 6.24
CA LEU A 381 9.24 5.89 7.49
C LEU A 381 9.29 4.45 8.03
N SER A 382 10.49 3.93 8.30
CA SER A 382 10.73 2.65 8.97
C SER A 382 10.41 2.69 10.47
N PHE A 383 9.79 1.64 10.95
CA PHE A 383 9.54 1.36 12.35
C PHE A 383 9.85 -0.11 12.62
N THR A 384 10.06 -0.44 13.89
CA THR A 384 10.17 -1.82 14.33
C THR A 384 9.51 -1.96 15.69
N SER A 385 8.97 -3.13 15.99
CA SER A 385 8.44 -3.47 17.31
C SER A 385 9.56 -3.82 18.31
N SER A 386 10.78 -4.07 17.82
CA SER A 386 11.96 -4.39 18.61
C SER A 386 12.67 -3.12 19.07
N PHE A 387 12.77 -2.92 20.38
CA PHE A 387 13.48 -1.78 20.95
C PHE A 387 14.97 -1.83 20.60
N GLU A 388 15.58 -3.02 20.71
CA GLU A 388 16.99 -3.26 20.43
C GLU A 388 17.34 -2.97 18.98
N THR A 389 16.48 -3.38 18.04
CA THR A 389 16.66 -3.10 16.61
C THR A 389 16.59 -1.60 16.33
N ALA A 390 15.64 -0.89 16.95
CA ALA A 390 15.52 0.56 16.79
C ALA A 390 16.73 1.30 17.39
N HIS A 391 17.23 0.87 18.55
CA HIS A 391 18.43 1.42 19.16
C HIS A 391 19.67 1.17 18.29
N ALA A 392 19.83 -0.03 17.72
CA ALA A 392 20.93 -0.33 16.80
C ALA A 392 20.88 0.52 15.52
N ALA A 393 19.68 0.91 15.08
CA ALA A 393 19.47 1.82 13.95
C ALA A 393 19.62 3.31 14.33
N GLY A 394 19.67 3.65 15.61
CA GLY A 394 19.78 5.02 16.12
C GLY A 394 20.34 5.05 17.53
N GLU A 395 21.67 4.90 17.65
CA GLU A 395 22.37 4.77 18.93
C GLU A 395 22.34 6.08 19.72
N THR A 396 22.35 7.23 19.02
CA THR A 396 22.41 8.56 19.63
C THR A 396 21.02 9.20 19.77
N SER A 397 20.03 8.70 19.04
CA SER A 397 18.66 9.18 19.08
C SER A 397 17.65 8.14 18.60
N MET A 398 16.56 8.00 19.35
CA MET A 398 15.46 7.11 18.99
C MET A 398 14.14 7.61 19.58
N GLY A 399 13.02 7.18 18.98
CA GLY A 399 11.68 7.49 19.45
C GLY A 399 10.80 6.26 19.64
N ALA A 400 9.91 6.33 20.62
CA ALA A 400 8.77 5.44 20.77
C ALA A 400 7.48 6.14 20.34
N PHE A 401 6.61 5.38 19.68
CA PHE A 401 5.39 5.87 19.08
C PHE A 401 4.22 4.94 19.39
N LEU A 402 3.06 5.52 19.72
CA LEU A 402 1.78 4.84 19.69
C LEU A 402 1.15 5.06 18.31
N VAL A 403 1.26 4.04 17.46
CA VAL A 403 0.83 4.09 16.06
C VAL A 403 -0.45 3.30 15.88
N ASP A 404 -1.34 3.80 15.03
CA ASP A 404 -2.49 3.02 14.56
C ASP A 404 -1.96 1.79 13.78
N PRO A 405 -2.26 0.56 14.23
CA PRO A 405 -1.77 -0.65 13.56
C PRO A 405 -2.22 -0.74 12.10
N GLU A 406 -3.32 -0.07 11.72
CA GLU A 406 -3.86 -0.13 10.37
C GLU A 406 -3.15 0.76 9.35
N VAL A 407 -2.20 1.60 9.79
CA VAL A 407 -1.33 2.39 8.89
C VAL A 407 0.11 1.87 8.85
N LEU A 408 0.37 0.72 9.49
CA LEU A 408 1.67 0.06 9.48
C LEU A 408 1.72 -1.04 8.42
N LEU A 409 2.78 -1.01 7.62
CA LEU A 409 2.98 -1.92 6.50
C LEU A 409 4.22 -2.78 6.77
N PHE A 410 4.05 -4.04 7.15
CA PHE A 410 5.17 -4.97 7.30
C PHE A 410 5.98 -5.13 6.00
N ASN A 411 7.27 -4.77 5.98
CA ASN A 411 8.08 -4.76 4.77
C ASN A 411 8.51 -6.18 4.33
N GLN A 412 7.56 -6.94 3.78
CA GLN A 412 7.81 -8.27 3.21
C GLN A 412 8.76 -8.26 1.99
N MET A 413 9.08 -7.07 1.46
CA MET A 413 10.04 -6.90 0.37
C MET A 413 11.48 -6.73 0.87
N SER A 414 11.68 -6.59 2.19
CA SER A 414 13.01 -6.55 2.81
C SER A 414 13.60 -7.95 2.90
N LYS A 415 14.92 -8.05 2.70
CA LYS A 415 15.70 -9.28 2.97
C LYS A 415 16.16 -9.35 4.43
N PHE A 416 15.95 -8.28 5.21
CA PHE A 416 16.39 -8.17 6.59
C PHE A 416 15.29 -8.64 7.55
N GLY A 417 14.96 -9.93 7.51
CA GLY A 417 13.84 -10.49 8.28
C GLY A 417 13.94 -10.27 9.81
N SER A 418 15.15 -10.17 10.35
CA SER A 418 15.38 -9.90 11.78
C SER A 418 15.05 -8.47 12.21
N GLU A 419 14.96 -7.52 11.27
CA GLU A 419 14.64 -6.13 11.60
C GLU A 419 13.16 -5.94 11.90
N MET A 420 12.30 -6.84 11.40
CA MET A 420 10.85 -6.74 11.52
C MET A 420 10.37 -5.33 11.14
N GLU A 421 10.79 -4.86 9.95
CA GLU A 421 10.53 -3.49 9.52
C GLU A 421 9.05 -3.30 9.17
N TYR A 422 8.45 -2.24 9.71
CA TYR A 422 7.14 -1.74 9.37
C TYR A 422 7.26 -0.34 8.78
N LEU A 423 6.58 -0.11 7.67
CA LEU A 423 6.60 1.17 6.97
C LEU A 423 5.34 1.95 7.32
N LYS A 424 5.52 3.22 7.66
CA LYS A 424 4.46 4.21 7.76
C LYS A 424 4.62 5.26 6.68
N THR A 425 3.54 5.70 6.08
CA THR A 425 3.60 6.60 4.93
C THR A 425 3.70 8.08 5.33
N LEU A 426 4.67 8.75 4.70
CA LEU A 426 5.00 10.18 4.71
C LEU A 426 5.37 10.82 6.05
N ILE A 427 4.56 10.68 7.10
CA ILE A 427 4.64 11.56 8.27
C ILE A 427 4.20 10.88 9.57
N THR A 428 4.63 11.44 10.71
CA THR A 428 4.01 11.23 12.03
C THR A 428 3.35 12.51 12.54
N PHE A 429 2.49 12.39 13.55
CA PHE A 429 1.86 13.50 14.26
C PHE A 429 2.34 13.59 15.71
N PRO A 430 2.27 14.78 16.34
CA PRO A 430 2.77 14.97 17.71
C PRO A 430 2.08 14.07 18.74
N ASP A 431 0.82 13.69 18.51
CA ASP A 431 0.09 12.82 19.43
C ASP A 431 0.60 11.37 19.43
N GLU A 432 1.34 10.97 18.40
CA GLU A 432 1.82 9.59 18.21
C GLU A 432 3.14 9.35 18.93
N MET A 433 4.06 10.31 18.96
CA MET A 433 5.29 10.17 19.73
C MET A 433 4.96 10.19 21.23
N VAL A 434 5.56 9.27 21.97
CA VAL A 434 5.30 9.09 23.41
C VAL A 434 6.56 9.21 24.25
N ALA A 435 7.70 8.83 23.68
CA ALA A 435 9.00 9.02 24.28
C ALA A 435 10.03 9.29 23.18
N TYR A 436 11.06 10.05 23.52
CA TYR A 436 12.17 10.34 22.64
C TYR A 436 13.44 10.45 23.45
N TYR A 437 14.50 9.82 22.95
CA TYR A 437 15.86 9.88 23.47
C TYR A 437 16.73 10.61 22.46
N ASP A 438 17.60 11.47 22.97
CA ASP A 438 18.61 12.21 22.23
C ASP A 438 19.76 12.45 23.18
N GLU A 439 20.93 11.89 22.86
CA GLU A 439 22.13 11.94 23.69
C GLU A 439 22.55 13.38 23.99
N SER A 440 22.30 14.33 23.08
CA SER A 440 22.70 15.74 23.27
C SER A 440 21.91 16.45 24.37
N VAL A 441 20.72 15.94 24.71
CA VAL A 441 19.84 16.49 25.75
C VAL A 441 19.88 15.64 27.02
N HIS A 442 19.85 14.33 26.87
CA HIS A 442 19.77 13.39 27.99
C HIS A 442 21.15 12.98 28.53
N GLY A 443 22.22 13.24 27.77
CA GLY A 443 23.53 12.63 28.00
C GLY A 443 23.56 11.16 27.58
N VAL A 444 24.73 10.55 27.67
CA VAL A 444 24.93 9.13 27.37
C VAL A 444 24.19 8.28 28.39
N MET A 445 23.22 7.49 27.92
CA MET A 445 22.48 6.52 28.72
C MET A 445 22.74 5.11 28.20
N ASP A 446 22.73 4.11 29.08
CA ASP A 446 22.73 2.71 28.65
C ASP A 446 21.34 2.29 28.15
N ILE A 447 21.31 1.22 27.36
CA ILE A 447 20.10 0.71 26.70
C ILE A 447 18.94 0.43 27.69
N ASN A 448 19.22 -0.03 28.91
CA ASN A 448 18.18 -0.33 29.89
C ASN A 448 17.60 0.97 30.50
N SER A 449 18.44 1.98 30.70
CA SER A 449 18.01 3.31 31.15
C SER A 449 17.10 3.98 30.11
N ILE A 450 17.44 3.88 28.82
CA ILE A 450 16.60 4.40 27.73
C ILE A 450 15.26 3.66 27.67
N SER A 451 15.29 2.33 27.75
CA SER A 451 14.08 1.48 27.75
C SER A 451 13.15 1.82 28.93
N SER A 452 13.72 1.96 30.14
CA SER A 452 12.97 2.34 31.35
C SER A 452 12.36 3.73 31.21
N MET A 453 13.11 4.70 30.68
CA MET A 453 12.59 6.04 30.39
C MET A 453 11.40 6.01 29.42
N PHE A 454 11.47 5.15 28.38
CA PHE A 454 10.39 5.02 27.41
C PHE A 454 9.14 4.42 28.04
N GLU A 455 9.29 3.35 28.83
CA GLU A 455 8.20 2.74 29.57
C GLU A 455 7.53 3.72 30.53
N GLU A 456 8.32 4.45 31.32
CA GLU A 456 7.82 5.47 32.25
C GLU A 456 7.03 6.57 31.53
N LYS A 457 7.55 7.11 30.42
CA LYS A 457 6.86 8.14 29.63
C LYS A 457 5.56 7.64 29.01
N ILE A 458 5.53 6.39 28.53
CA ILE A 458 4.30 5.77 28.03
C ILE A 458 3.27 5.65 29.14
N LYS A 459 3.65 5.10 30.30
CA LYS A 459 2.75 4.95 31.46
C LYS A 459 2.22 6.30 31.94
N ALA A 460 3.08 7.31 32.06
CA ALA A 460 2.67 8.65 32.45
C ALA A 460 1.66 9.27 31.46
N LYS A 461 1.87 9.11 30.15
CA LYS A 461 0.91 9.58 29.14
C LYS A 461 -0.43 8.88 29.27
N LEU A 462 -0.44 7.56 29.51
CA LEU A 462 -1.67 6.79 29.70
C LEU A 462 -2.37 7.13 31.02
N GLU A 463 -1.63 7.40 32.10
CA GLU A 463 -2.19 7.83 33.38
C GLU A 463 -2.92 9.17 33.26
N ILE A 464 -2.34 10.15 32.56
CA ILE A 464 -2.98 11.44 32.28
C ILE A 464 -4.32 11.26 31.56
N GLN A 465 -4.42 10.28 30.65
CA GLN A 465 -5.61 10.10 29.81
C GLN A 465 -6.66 9.15 30.40
N PHE A 466 -6.23 8.09 31.10
CA PHE A 466 -7.10 6.99 31.54
C PHE A 466 -7.14 6.81 33.07
N GLY A 467 -6.37 7.60 33.83
CA GLY A 467 -6.33 7.55 35.29
C GLY A 467 -6.05 6.13 35.83
N GLU A 468 -6.92 5.65 36.71
CA GLU A 468 -6.82 4.33 37.35
C GLU A 468 -6.83 3.16 36.35
N ASN A 469 -7.40 3.32 35.15
CA ASN A 469 -7.44 2.27 34.13
C ASN A 469 -6.17 2.21 33.25
N SER A 470 -5.21 3.12 33.46
CA SER A 470 -3.99 3.24 32.64
C SER A 470 -3.16 1.96 32.58
N SER A 471 -3.01 1.23 33.70
CA SER A 471 -2.26 -0.03 33.73
C SER A 471 -2.87 -1.09 32.81
N ASN A 472 -4.19 -1.27 32.84
CA ASN A 472 -4.88 -2.22 31.97
C ASN A 472 -4.76 -1.83 30.49
N VAL A 473 -4.86 -0.54 30.19
CA VAL A 473 -4.64 -0.03 28.84
C VAL A 473 -3.21 -0.27 28.37
N TYR A 474 -2.21 -0.03 29.23
CA TYR A 474 -0.81 -0.31 28.95
C TYR A 474 -0.58 -1.79 28.64
N ASP A 475 -1.09 -2.69 29.49
CA ASP A 475 -0.94 -4.14 29.30
C ASP A 475 -1.56 -4.61 27.99
N LYS A 476 -2.72 -4.06 27.60
CA LYS A 476 -3.36 -4.34 26.30
C LYS A 476 -2.52 -3.86 25.13
N ILE A 477 -2.00 -2.63 25.19
CA ILE A 477 -1.14 -2.07 24.14
C ILE A 477 0.13 -2.92 24.00
N VAL A 478 0.81 -3.25 25.11
CA VAL A 478 2.02 -4.09 25.10
C VAL A 478 1.71 -5.48 24.55
N SER A 479 0.62 -6.11 25.01
CA SER A 479 0.21 -7.42 24.52
C SER A 479 -0.02 -7.42 23.02
N ARG A 480 -0.72 -6.40 22.49
CA ARG A 480 -0.95 -6.27 21.03
C ARG A 480 0.35 -5.98 20.28
N SER A 481 1.25 -5.18 20.85
CA SER A 481 2.53 -4.82 20.23
C SER A 481 3.43 -6.06 20.05
N LYS A 482 3.30 -7.07 20.92
CA LYS A 482 4.03 -8.35 20.78
C LYS A 482 3.64 -9.12 19.53
N ASP A 483 2.40 -8.98 19.03
CA ASP A 483 2.00 -9.62 17.77
C ASP A 483 2.76 -9.03 16.56
N PHE A 484 3.31 -7.81 16.70
CA PHE A 484 4.17 -7.18 15.70
C PHE A 484 5.64 -7.58 15.83
N ALA A 485 6.03 -8.30 16.88
CA ALA A 485 7.39 -8.84 17.06
C ALA A 485 7.53 -10.30 16.60
N ASP A 486 6.42 -10.96 16.32
CA ASP A 486 6.39 -12.34 15.82
C ASP A 486 6.28 -12.32 14.30
N PHE A 487 7.30 -12.82 13.60
CA PHE A 487 7.33 -12.86 12.14
C PHE A 487 6.15 -13.63 11.53
N TYR A 488 5.70 -14.72 12.15
CA TYR A 488 4.56 -15.48 11.62
C TYR A 488 3.29 -14.68 11.81
N LYS A 489 3.13 -14.02 12.96
CA LYS A 489 1.98 -13.15 13.22
C LYS A 489 2.04 -11.80 12.53
N SER A 490 3.21 -11.30 12.14
CA SER A 490 3.36 -10.09 11.33
C SER A 490 2.97 -10.30 9.86
N ASN A 491 2.66 -11.54 9.50
CA ASN A 491 1.93 -11.87 8.28
C ASN A 491 0.45 -12.19 8.58
N LEU A 492 0.13 -12.49 9.84
CA LEU A 492 -1.23 -12.72 10.30
C LEU A 492 -1.80 -11.43 10.90
N VAL A 493 -3.00 -11.55 11.41
CA VAL A 493 -3.86 -10.44 11.74
C VAL A 493 -3.91 -10.31 13.25
N PRO A 494 -3.72 -9.10 13.82
CA PRO A 494 -4.18 -8.83 15.17
C PRO A 494 -5.71 -8.66 15.17
N GLU A 495 -6.42 -9.40 16.03
CA GLU A 495 -7.86 -9.23 16.23
C GLU A 495 -8.15 -7.84 16.81
N VAL A 496 -8.84 -6.98 16.05
CA VAL A 496 -9.29 -5.67 16.55
C VAL A 496 -10.78 -5.77 16.87
N SER A 497 -11.14 -5.48 18.12
CA SER A 497 -12.55 -5.44 18.53
C SER A 497 -13.28 -4.28 17.83
N PRO A 498 -14.53 -4.46 17.39
CA PRO A 498 -15.30 -3.41 16.73
C PRO A 498 -15.41 -2.19 17.66
N VAL A 499 -15.11 -1.01 17.12
CA VAL A 499 -15.30 0.26 17.82
C VAL A 499 -16.54 0.92 17.23
N VAL A 500 -17.57 1.13 18.06
CA VAL A 500 -18.66 2.05 17.71
C VAL A 500 -18.07 3.46 17.77
N VAL A 501 -17.89 4.09 16.61
CA VAL A 501 -17.37 5.46 16.54
C VAL A 501 -18.55 6.42 16.37
N GLU A 502 -18.86 7.17 17.43
CA GLU A 502 -19.69 8.37 17.31
C GLU A 502 -18.84 9.49 16.71
N TYR A 503 -19.15 9.93 15.49
CA TYR A 503 -18.51 11.11 14.92
C TYR A 503 -19.44 12.31 14.97
N LYS A 504 -18.99 13.37 15.64
CA LYS A 504 -19.55 14.71 15.45
C LYS A 504 -19.03 15.28 14.15
N VAL A 505 -19.87 15.37 13.13
CA VAL A 505 -19.52 16.02 11.86
C VAL A 505 -19.31 17.52 12.12
N LYS A 506 -18.06 17.93 12.36
CA LYS A 506 -17.71 19.36 12.38
C LYS A 506 -17.85 19.90 10.97
N GLU A 507 -18.73 20.87 10.81
CA GLU A 507 -18.96 21.51 9.54
C GLU A 507 -17.69 22.25 9.05
N GLY A 508 -17.21 21.89 7.86
CA GLY A 508 -16.04 22.52 7.24
C GLY A 508 -16.20 24.03 7.03
N PHE A 509 -15.08 24.75 7.09
CA PHE A 509 -15.01 26.22 7.05
C PHE A 509 -15.81 26.84 5.89
N PHE A 510 -15.73 26.27 4.69
CA PHE A 510 -16.43 26.79 3.52
C PHE A 510 -17.96 26.67 3.62
N LYS A 511 -18.50 25.55 4.12
CA LYS A 511 -19.94 25.41 4.37
C LYS A 511 -20.41 26.44 5.40
N ARG A 512 -19.61 26.65 6.46
CA ARG A 512 -19.88 27.64 7.52
C ARG A 512 -19.87 29.07 6.97
N PHE A 513 -18.92 29.38 6.09
CA PHE A 513 -18.80 30.67 5.40
C PHE A 513 -19.99 30.93 4.46
N PHE A 514 -20.30 30.00 3.56
CA PHE A 514 -21.43 30.14 2.63
C PHE A 514 -22.77 30.21 3.37
N ARG A 515 -22.90 29.53 4.51
CA ARG A 515 -24.11 29.62 5.32
C ARG A 515 -24.29 30.97 5.99
N LYS A 516 -23.21 31.54 6.54
CA LYS A 516 -23.21 32.93 7.03
C LYS A 516 -23.59 33.91 5.93
N LEU A 517 -23.07 33.71 4.71
CA LEU A 517 -23.37 34.54 3.56
C LEU A 517 -24.86 34.46 3.15
N LEU A 518 -25.45 33.26 3.23
CA LEU A 518 -26.84 32.98 2.84
C LEU A 518 -27.87 33.09 3.99
N LYS A 519 -27.47 33.54 5.19
CA LYS A 519 -28.31 33.64 6.41
C LYS A 519 -29.13 32.38 6.73
N LYS A 520 -28.62 31.19 6.42
CA LYS A 520 -29.32 29.93 6.75
C LYS A 520 -29.03 29.52 8.21
N PRO A 521 -30.01 28.96 8.94
CA PRO A 521 -29.82 28.49 10.31
C PRO A 521 -28.77 27.37 10.39
N ALA A 522 -28.07 27.27 11.52
CA ALA A 522 -27.15 26.15 11.76
C ALA A 522 -27.92 24.81 11.75
N PRO A 523 -27.38 23.74 11.15
CA PRO A 523 -27.97 22.43 11.17
C PRO A 523 -27.90 21.93 12.61
N VAL A 524 -28.87 21.11 12.96
CA VAL A 524 -28.84 20.29 14.16
C VAL A 524 -27.60 19.38 14.04
N GLU A 525 -26.78 19.28 15.10
CA GLU A 525 -25.68 18.30 15.15
C GLU A 525 -26.29 16.91 14.97
N GLU A 526 -26.12 16.34 13.78
CA GLU A 526 -26.58 14.99 13.48
C GLU A 526 -25.50 14.03 14.02
N VAL A 527 -25.80 13.39 15.15
CA VAL A 527 -25.01 12.25 15.64
C VAL A 527 -25.39 11.08 14.75
N ILE A 528 -24.51 10.74 13.82
CA ILE A 528 -24.69 9.56 12.98
C ILE A 528 -24.10 8.39 13.76
N GLU A 529 -24.96 7.60 14.39
CA GLU A 529 -24.59 6.26 14.87
C GLU A 529 -24.39 5.37 13.64
N GLY A 530 -23.15 5.30 13.17
CA GLY A 530 -22.75 4.29 12.21
C GLY A 530 -22.44 3.00 12.96
N THR A 531 -23.31 1.99 12.89
CA THR A 531 -22.85 0.63 13.11
C THR A 531 -21.97 0.29 11.93
N GLN A 532 -20.64 0.21 12.14
CA GLN A 532 -19.82 -0.47 11.15
C GLN A 532 -20.36 -1.90 11.07
N GLU A 533 -20.84 -2.28 9.89
CA GLU A 533 -21.04 -3.68 9.55
C GLU A 533 -19.77 -4.43 9.97
N LYS A 534 -19.92 -5.64 10.51
CA LYS A 534 -18.81 -6.47 10.97
C LYS A 534 -17.89 -6.76 9.78
N ILE A 535 -16.98 -5.84 9.48
CA ILE A 535 -15.82 -6.09 8.66
C ILE A 535 -14.93 -6.89 9.58
N ASP A 536 -14.72 -8.17 9.29
CA ASP A 536 -13.64 -8.95 9.89
C ASP A 536 -12.33 -8.24 9.50
N THR A 537 -11.93 -7.27 10.31
CA THR A 537 -10.80 -6.39 10.04
C THR A 537 -9.53 -7.12 10.40
N LYS A 538 -8.86 -7.56 9.34
CA LYS A 538 -7.70 -8.43 9.38
C LYS A 538 -6.45 -7.66 8.89
N ASN A 539 -5.64 -6.98 9.73
CA ASN A 539 -4.64 -5.97 9.27
C ASN A 539 -3.15 -6.15 9.68
N ASN A 540 -2.29 -6.42 8.68
CA ASN A 540 -0.99 -5.78 8.35
C ASN A 540 -0.72 -6.08 6.85
N CYS A 541 0.36 -5.60 6.22
CA CYS A 541 0.68 -5.61 4.75
C CYS A 541 -0.12 -6.48 3.77
N LEU A 542 -0.44 -7.72 4.10
CA LEU A 542 -1.40 -8.56 3.39
C LEU A 542 -2.82 -7.95 3.27
N TYR A 543 -3.20 -7.07 4.19
CA TYR A 543 -4.38 -6.22 4.17
C TYR A 543 -4.28 -5.08 3.18
N ILE A 544 -3.11 -4.55 2.80
CA ILE A 544 -3.07 -3.67 1.62
C ILE A 544 -3.67 -4.46 0.46
N ILE A 545 -3.17 -5.66 0.22
CA ILE A 545 -3.58 -6.47 -0.91
C ILE A 545 -5.05 -6.94 -0.78
N LYS A 546 -5.51 -7.31 0.43
CA LYS A 546 -6.87 -7.81 0.71
C LYS A 546 -7.94 -6.75 0.98
N SER A 547 -7.60 -5.63 1.63
CA SER A 547 -8.50 -4.46 1.74
C SER A 547 -8.75 -3.79 0.40
N PHE A 548 -7.90 -4.07 -0.60
CA PHE A 548 -8.07 -3.60 -1.96
C PHE A 548 -8.78 -4.60 -2.88
N SER A 549 -9.11 -5.79 -2.39
CA SER A 549 -9.89 -6.77 -3.14
C SER A 549 -11.35 -6.82 -2.69
N LYS A 550 -11.63 -6.58 -1.39
CA LYS A 550 -12.97 -6.28 -0.86
C LYS A 550 -13.33 -4.81 -1.09
#